data_AF-A0A2V3DPK8-F1
#
_entry.id   AF-A0A2V3DPK8-F1
#
_cell.length_a   1.000
_cell.length_b   1.000
_cell.length_c   1.000
_cell.angle_alpha   90.00
_cell.angle_beta   90.00
_cell.angle_gamma   90.00
#
_symmetry.space_group_name_H-M   'P 1'
#
loop_
_entity.id
_entity.type
_entity.pdbx_description
1 polymer ?
#
loop_
_entity_poly.entity_id
_entity_poly.type
_entity_poly.pdbx_seq_one_letter_code
_entity_poly.pdbx_strand_id
1 'polypeptide(L)'
;MPNEKTGEVTQDGHYLIIKGRRWRASDPGIPPKLRQELVDELMAARRAVKSRQDDARARVNDAKIALGERGQPWWEKSEPTAFDERISATIRALLRKRANSSICPSEVARVVCGDGDAWRESMGEVRRVAAEMASRGELTATQKGMAVEAENARGPIRLRPVSSMREASSGQ
;
A
#
# COMPACT_ATOMS: atom_id res chain seq x y z
N MET A 1 -27.77 18.41 4.96
CA MET A 1 -27.25 18.96 3.69
C MET A 1 -26.46 17.88 2.99
N PRO A 2 -26.84 17.39 1.79
CA PRO A 2 -26.01 16.45 1.08
C PRO A 2 -24.68 17.13 0.72
N ASN A 3 -23.57 16.44 0.96
CA ASN A 3 -22.21 16.95 0.84
C ASN A 3 -21.87 17.21 -0.65
N GLU A 4 -21.88 18.46 -1.08
CA GLU A 4 -21.60 18.96 -2.44
C GLU A 4 -20.16 18.65 -2.97
N LYS A 5 -19.40 17.79 -2.27
CA LYS A 5 -18.03 17.39 -2.65
C LYS A 5 -17.95 16.07 -3.42
N THR A 6 -19.05 15.35 -3.63
CA THR A 6 -19.08 14.15 -4.47
C THR A 6 -19.19 14.58 -5.93
N GLY A 7 -18.04 14.63 -6.62
CA GLY A 7 -18.01 14.77 -8.07
C GLY A 7 -18.74 13.61 -8.76
N GLU A 8 -19.16 13.83 -10.00
CA GLU A 8 -19.80 12.79 -10.82
C GLU A 8 -18.80 11.68 -11.14
N VAL A 9 -19.21 10.42 -11.03
CA VAL A 9 -18.39 9.27 -11.43
C VAL A 9 -18.71 8.95 -12.89
N THR A 10 -17.70 8.69 -13.71
CA THR A 10 -17.93 8.22 -15.09
C THR A 10 -18.68 6.88 -15.10
N GLN A 11 -19.38 6.57 -16.20
CA GLN A 11 -20.18 5.35 -16.32
C GLN A 11 -19.38 4.07 -16.10
N ASP A 12 -18.10 4.07 -16.52
CA ASP A 12 -17.15 2.98 -16.31
C ASP A 12 -16.59 2.90 -14.88
N GLY A 13 -16.88 3.89 -14.02
CA GLY A 13 -16.38 3.96 -12.65
C GLY A 13 -14.92 4.42 -12.53
N HIS A 14 -14.22 4.65 -13.64
CA HIS A 14 -12.77 4.87 -13.65
C HIS A 14 -12.35 6.27 -13.20
N TYR A 15 -13.23 7.27 -13.35
CA TYR A 15 -12.90 8.66 -13.06
C TYR A 15 -13.98 9.37 -12.21
N LEU A 16 -13.52 10.27 -11.35
CA LEU A 16 -14.30 11.30 -10.67
C LEU A 16 -14.15 12.62 -11.42
N ILE A 17 -15.26 13.29 -11.71
CA ILE A 17 -15.30 14.60 -12.35
C ILE A 17 -15.60 15.65 -11.27
N ILE A 18 -14.60 16.47 -10.95
CA ILE A 18 -14.70 17.52 -9.93
C ILE A 18 -14.39 18.86 -10.59
N LYS A 19 -15.36 19.76 -10.63
CA LYS A 19 -15.25 21.09 -11.28
C LYS A 19 -14.73 20.98 -12.72
N GLY A 20 -15.27 20.04 -13.49
CA GLY A 20 -14.89 19.79 -14.89
C GLY A 20 -13.53 19.09 -15.10
N ARG A 21 -12.78 18.79 -14.04
CA ARG A 21 -11.50 18.06 -14.12
C ARG A 21 -11.70 16.59 -13.78
N ARG A 22 -11.10 15.71 -14.59
CA ARG A 22 -11.09 14.25 -14.37
C ARG A 22 -9.96 13.86 -13.43
N TRP A 23 -10.30 13.05 -12.43
CA TRP A 23 -9.38 12.43 -11.48
C TRP A 23 -9.63 10.94 -11.49
N ARG A 24 -8.59 10.11 -11.58
CA ARG A 24 -8.77 8.66 -11.50
C ARG A 24 -9.38 8.29 -10.14
N ALA A 25 -10.46 7.52 -10.17
CA ALA A 25 -11.10 7.00 -8.98
C ALA A 25 -10.19 5.97 -8.30
N SER A 26 -10.28 5.86 -6.97
CA SER A 26 -9.59 4.81 -6.24
C SER A 26 -10.14 3.45 -6.66
N ASP A 27 -9.27 2.46 -6.86
CA ASP A 27 -9.61 1.11 -7.29
C ASP A 27 -10.74 0.53 -6.41
N PRO A 28 -11.94 0.23 -6.96
CA PRO A 28 -13.09 -0.23 -6.19
C PRO A 28 -12.90 -1.63 -5.59
N GLY A 29 -11.98 -2.43 -6.13
CA GLY A 29 -11.68 -3.80 -5.65
C GLY A 29 -10.90 -3.86 -4.34
N ILE A 30 -10.34 -2.74 -3.87
CA ILE A 30 -9.64 -2.69 -2.58
C ILE A 30 -10.64 -2.96 -1.43
N PRO A 31 -10.38 -3.94 -0.53
CA PRO A 31 -11.25 -4.23 0.60
C PRO A 31 -11.50 -2.99 1.47
N PRO A 32 -12.74 -2.74 1.95
CA PRO A 32 -13.11 -1.49 2.61
C PRO A 32 -12.19 -1.10 3.77
N LYS A 33 -11.78 -2.07 4.60
CA LYS A 33 -10.85 -1.84 5.71
C LYS A 33 -9.49 -1.33 5.22
N LEU A 34 -8.91 -2.00 4.23
CA LEU A 34 -7.60 -1.63 3.69
C LEU A 34 -7.67 -0.30 2.94
N ARG A 35 -8.76 -0.05 2.22
CA ARG A 35 -9.03 1.26 1.61
C ARG A 35 -9.02 2.36 2.66
N GLN A 36 -9.75 2.17 3.78
CA GLN A 36 -9.80 3.17 4.84
C GLN A 36 -8.42 3.42 5.45
N GLU A 37 -7.62 2.37 5.69
CA GLU A 37 -6.23 2.51 6.17
C GLU A 37 -5.36 3.33 5.21
N LEU A 38 -5.49 3.12 3.89
CA LEU A 38 -4.75 3.88 2.88
C LEU A 38 -5.24 5.33 2.77
N VAL A 39 -6.55 5.58 2.87
CA VAL A 39 -7.12 6.92 2.91
C VAL A 39 -6.64 7.68 4.14
N ASP A 40 -6.61 7.04 5.30
CA ASP A 40 -6.13 7.62 6.54
C ASP A 40 -4.65 8.04 6.43
N GLU A 41 -3.80 7.18 5.85
CA GLU A 41 -2.39 7.53 5.59
C GLU A 41 -2.27 8.65 4.57
N LEU A 42 -3.06 8.65 3.49
CA LEU A 42 -3.07 9.75 2.52
C LEU A 42 -3.41 11.08 3.19
N MET A 43 -4.39 11.09 4.09
CA MET A 43 -4.77 12.29 4.85
C MET A 43 -3.69 12.70 5.84
N ALA A 44 -3.02 11.76 6.51
CA ALA A 44 -1.88 12.04 7.37
C ALA A 44 -0.71 12.65 6.57
N ALA A 45 -0.36 12.06 5.43
CA ALA A 45 0.68 12.55 4.52
C ALA A 45 0.36 13.96 3.99
N ARG A 46 -0.90 14.24 3.63
CA ARG A 46 -1.32 15.60 3.23
C ARG A 46 -1.15 16.63 4.35
N ARG A 47 -1.44 16.26 5.60
CA ARG A 47 -1.16 17.13 6.76
C ARG A 47 0.34 17.35 6.94
N ALA A 48 1.15 16.30 6.76
CA ALA A 48 2.61 16.38 6.83
C ALA A 48 3.21 17.30 5.75
N VAL A 49 2.60 17.36 4.55
CA VAL A 49 2.98 18.34 3.51
C VAL A 49 2.73 19.77 3.99
N LYS A 50 1.60 20.02 4.65
CA LYS A 50 1.29 21.36 5.21
C LYS A 50 2.28 21.76 6.30
N SER A 51 2.75 20.81 7.10
CA SER A 51 3.80 21.03 8.10
C SER A 51 5.22 20.93 7.54
N ARG A 52 5.38 20.82 6.21
CA ARG A 52 6.68 20.80 5.51
C ARG A 52 7.63 19.68 5.98
N GLN A 53 7.11 18.50 6.31
CA GLN A 53 7.95 17.33 6.53
C GLN A 53 8.55 16.86 5.19
N ASP A 54 9.82 16.46 5.20
CA ASP A 54 10.58 16.19 3.98
C ASP A 54 10.04 15.00 3.17
N ASP A 55 9.63 13.93 3.85
CA ASP A 55 9.13 12.70 3.21
C ASP A 55 7.65 12.77 2.80
N ALA A 56 6.94 13.85 3.16
CA ALA A 56 5.48 13.92 3.07
C ALA A 56 4.95 13.79 1.63
N ARG A 57 5.68 14.33 0.65
CA ARG A 57 5.29 14.22 -0.77
C ARG A 57 5.42 12.80 -1.29
N ALA A 58 6.47 12.08 -0.88
CA ALA A 58 6.65 10.67 -1.21
C ALA A 58 5.54 9.81 -0.59
N ARG A 59 5.17 10.10 0.67
CA ARG A 59 4.04 9.45 1.34
C ARG A 59 2.70 9.64 0.63
N VAL A 60 2.42 10.87 0.16
CA VAL A 60 1.24 11.14 -0.67
C VAL A 60 1.29 10.33 -1.97
N ASN A 61 2.47 10.21 -2.58
CA ASN A 61 2.62 9.44 -3.81
C ASN A 61 2.35 7.95 -3.58
N ASP A 62 2.98 7.34 -2.57
CA ASP A 62 2.79 5.93 -2.21
C ASP A 62 1.32 5.62 -1.93
N ALA A 63 0.65 6.42 -1.09
CA ALA A 63 -0.75 6.17 -0.76
C ALA A 63 -1.68 6.29 -1.99
N LYS A 64 -1.40 7.22 -2.91
CA LYS A 64 -2.16 7.37 -4.15
C LYS A 64 -1.92 6.24 -5.14
N ILE A 65 -0.70 5.74 -5.25
CA ILE A 65 -0.40 4.56 -6.07
C ILE A 65 -1.10 3.33 -5.48
N ALA A 66 -1.02 3.12 -4.16
CA ALA A 66 -1.68 2.01 -3.48
C ALA A 66 -3.21 2.02 -3.71
N LEU A 67 -3.84 3.21 -3.60
CA LEU A 67 -5.26 3.41 -3.90
C LEU A 67 -5.63 3.27 -5.39
N GLY A 68 -4.65 3.13 -6.29
CA GLY A 68 -4.89 3.10 -7.74
C GLY A 68 -5.20 4.46 -8.37
N GLU A 69 -5.04 5.56 -7.62
CA GLU A 69 -5.23 6.93 -8.13
C GLU A 69 -4.05 7.39 -9.01
N ARG A 70 -2.89 6.76 -8.84
CA ARG A 70 -1.62 7.00 -9.55
C ARG A 70 -0.99 5.69 -10.03
N GLY A 71 0.02 5.79 -10.89
CA GLY A 71 0.65 4.63 -11.52
C GLY A 71 -0.18 4.09 -12.67
N GLN A 72 -0.03 2.80 -12.95
CA GLN A 72 -0.81 2.10 -13.97
C GLN A 72 -2.31 2.08 -13.59
N PRO A 73 -3.22 2.30 -14.55
CA PRO A 73 -4.65 2.16 -14.30
C PRO A 73 -5.03 0.76 -13.84
N TRP A 74 -5.85 0.68 -12.80
CA TRP A 74 -6.23 -0.60 -12.19
C TRP A 74 -7.21 -1.42 -13.04
N TRP A 75 -7.81 -0.82 -14.08
CA TRP A 75 -8.65 -1.51 -15.07
C TRP A 75 -7.85 -2.02 -16.28
N GLU A 76 -6.55 -1.73 -16.36
CA GLU A 76 -5.67 -2.25 -17.41
C GLU A 76 -4.93 -3.48 -16.95
N LYS A 77 -4.45 -4.29 -17.91
CA LYS A 77 -3.63 -5.46 -17.62
C LYS A 77 -2.34 -5.01 -16.93
N SER A 78 -2.02 -5.60 -15.77
CA SER A 78 -0.84 -5.23 -15.00
C SER A 78 0.46 -5.52 -15.76
N GLU A 79 1.29 -4.49 -15.91
CA GLU A 79 2.66 -4.61 -16.39
C GLU A 79 3.59 -4.90 -15.21
N PRO A 80 4.56 -5.84 -15.31
CA PRO A 80 5.33 -6.31 -14.17
C PRO A 80 5.98 -5.20 -13.34
N THR A 81 6.59 -4.21 -13.99
CA THR A 81 7.27 -3.09 -13.31
C THR A 81 6.29 -2.17 -12.57
N ALA A 82 5.12 -1.91 -13.16
CA ALA A 82 4.11 -1.07 -12.53
C ALA A 82 3.40 -1.81 -11.39
N PHE A 83 3.27 -3.14 -11.50
CA PHE A 83 2.77 -3.99 -10.43
C PHE A 83 3.70 -3.96 -9.21
N ASP A 84 5.01 -4.07 -9.44
CA ASP A 84 6.02 -3.95 -8.38
C ASP A 84 6.01 -2.57 -7.70
N GLU A 85 5.83 -1.50 -8.49
CA GLU A 85 5.64 -0.15 -7.95
C GLU A 85 4.42 -0.10 -7.02
N ARG A 86 3.28 -0.65 -7.46
CA ARG A 86 2.04 -0.68 -6.67
C ARG A 86 2.18 -1.51 -5.40
N ILE A 87 2.86 -2.66 -5.46
CA ILE A 87 3.15 -3.50 -4.29
C ILE A 87 4.00 -2.73 -3.29
N SER A 88 5.13 -2.15 -3.72
CA SER A 88 6.05 -1.44 -2.82
C SER A 88 5.39 -0.21 -2.19
N ALA A 89 4.60 0.54 -2.96
CA ALA A 89 3.83 1.68 -2.49
C ALA A 89 2.79 1.26 -1.44
N THR A 90 2.10 0.15 -1.67
CA THR A 90 1.12 -0.42 -0.73
C THR A 90 1.78 -0.85 0.59
N ILE A 91 2.91 -1.56 0.52
CA ILE A 91 3.68 -1.95 1.71
C ILE A 91 4.05 -0.72 2.53
N ARG A 92 4.67 0.29 1.90
CA ARG A 92 5.09 1.53 2.58
C ARG A 92 3.89 2.26 3.19
N ALA A 93 2.78 2.40 2.46
CA ALA A 93 1.60 3.10 2.95
C ALA A 93 0.95 2.41 4.15
N LEU A 94 0.74 1.08 4.08
CA LEU A 94 0.15 0.33 5.19
C LEU A 94 1.06 0.27 6.42
N LEU A 95 2.38 0.09 6.24
CA LEU A 95 3.33 0.11 7.34
C LEU A 95 3.35 1.48 8.05
N ARG A 96 3.34 2.59 7.30
CA ARG A 96 3.25 3.93 7.90
C ARG A 96 1.95 4.15 8.65
N LYS A 97 0.81 3.74 8.07
CA LYS A 97 -0.51 3.82 8.74
C LYS A 97 -0.51 3.10 10.08
N ARG A 98 0.18 1.96 10.16
CA ARG A 98 0.22 1.08 11.32
C ARG A 98 1.36 1.38 12.29
N ALA A 99 2.28 2.27 11.91
CA ALA A 99 3.45 2.75 12.65
C ALA A 99 4.36 1.65 13.22
N ASN A 100 3.93 0.96 14.28
CA ASN A 100 4.71 -0.08 14.98
C ASN A 100 4.12 -1.48 14.82
N SER A 101 2.98 -1.62 14.12
CA SER A 101 2.38 -2.92 13.85
C SER A 101 2.87 -3.50 12.51
N SER A 102 2.51 -4.76 12.29
CA SER A 102 2.87 -5.50 11.07
C SER A 102 1.71 -5.57 10.09
N ILE A 103 2.05 -5.88 8.84
CA ILE A 103 1.11 -6.31 7.81
C ILE A 103 1.44 -7.75 7.41
N CYS A 104 0.53 -8.47 6.78
CA CYS A 104 0.86 -9.71 6.07
C CYS A 104 0.84 -9.51 4.55
N PRO A 105 1.60 -10.32 3.78
CA PRO A 105 1.60 -10.23 2.31
C PRO A 105 0.20 -10.30 1.69
N SER A 106 -0.70 -11.10 2.24
CA SER A 106 -2.07 -11.22 1.72
C SER A 106 -2.89 -9.92 1.82
N GLU A 107 -2.60 -9.03 2.77
CA GLU A 107 -3.22 -7.70 2.80
C GLU A 107 -2.75 -6.86 1.61
N VAL A 108 -1.46 -6.94 1.27
CA VAL A 108 -0.88 -6.22 0.13
C VAL A 108 -1.47 -6.76 -1.18
N ALA A 109 -1.52 -8.08 -1.36
CA ALA A 109 -2.08 -8.69 -2.57
C ALA A 109 -3.55 -8.32 -2.80
N ARG A 110 -4.35 -8.28 -1.73
CA ARG A 110 -5.75 -7.85 -1.80
C ARG A 110 -5.93 -6.38 -2.18
N VAL A 111 -4.92 -5.54 -1.96
CA VAL A 111 -4.95 -4.15 -2.42
C VAL A 111 -4.58 -4.06 -3.90
N VAL A 112 -3.58 -4.82 -4.36
CA VAL A 112 -3.03 -4.65 -5.71
C VAL A 112 -3.78 -5.43 -6.79
N CYS A 113 -4.50 -6.51 -6.45
CA CYS A 113 -5.23 -7.35 -7.40
C CYS A 113 -6.73 -7.07 -7.50
N GLY A 114 -7.26 -6.11 -6.73
CA GLY A 114 -8.68 -5.79 -6.73
C GLY A 114 -9.58 -6.91 -6.18
N ASP A 115 -10.80 -7.01 -6.71
CA ASP A 115 -11.84 -7.95 -6.24
C ASP A 115 -11.60 -9.39 -6.72
N GLY A 116 -12.11 -10.36 -5.98
CA GLY A 116 -12.03 -11.79 -6.29
C GLY A 116 -10.81 -12.53 -5.70
N ASP A 117 -10.51 -13.70 -6.26
CA ASP A 117 -9.50 -14.64 -5.72
C ASP A 117 -8.10 -14.52 -6.34
N ALA A 118 -7.90 -13.61 -7.30
CA ALA A 118 -6.62 -13.37 -8.00
C ALA A 118 -5.46 -12.99 -7.07
N TRP A 119 -5.74 -12.50 -5.86
CA TRP A 119 -4.73 -12.15 -4.85
C TRP A 119 -3.87 -13.35 -4.42
N ARG A 120 -4.33 -14.60 -4.60
CA ARG A 120 -3.53 -15.79 -4.27
C ARG A 120 -2.41 -16.01 -5.27
N GLU A 121 -2.66 -15.74 -6.54
CA GLU A 121 -1.71 -15.91 -7.63
C GLU A 121 -0.58 -14.88 -7.51
N SER A 122 -0.89 -13.65 -7.06
CA SER A 122 0.09 -12.59 -6.86
C SER A 122 0.98 -12.71 -5.61
N MET A 123 0.82 -13.78 -4.82
CA MET A 123 1.59 -13.95 -3.59
C MET A 123 3.09 -14.10 -3.84
N GLY A 124 3.49 -14.68 -4.98
CA GLY A 124 4.90 -14.80 -5.35
C GLY A 124 5.53 -13.42 -5.54
N GLU A 125 4.88 -12.57 -6.32
CA GLU A 125 5.31 -11.20 -6.64
C GLU A 125 5.35 -10.32 -5.39
N VAL A 126 4.32 -10.38 -4.54
CA VAL A 126 4.32 -9.61 -3.28
C VAL A 126 5.48 -10.01 -2.38
N ARG A 127 5.78 -11.32 -2.27
CA ARG A 127 6.89 -11.80 -1.45
C ARG A 127 8.24 -11.45 -2.05
N ARG A 128 8.41 -11.56 -3.36
CA ARG A 128 9.62 -11.13 -4.08
C ARG A 128 9.88 -9.63 -3.85
N VAL A 129 8.90 -8.76 -4.08
CA VAL A 129 9.07 -7.31 -3.85
C VAL A 129 9.35 -7.02 -2.37
N ALA A 130 8.70 -7.72 -1.44
CA ALA A 130 8.98 -7.57 -0.01
C ALA A 130 10.42 -8.01 0.35
N ALA A 131 10.94 -9.06 -0.28
CA ALA A 131 12.33 -9.51 -0.13
C ALA A 131 13.32 -8.48 -0.67
N GLU A 132 13.05 -7.90 -1.85
CA GLU A 132 13.85 -6.81 -2.42
C GLU A 132 13.84 -5.55 -1.54
N MET A 133 12.68 -5.19 -0.97
CA MET A 133 12.61 -4.09 -0.01
C MET A 133 13.39 -4.40 1.27
N ALA A 134 13.37 -5.66 1.75
CA ALA A 134 14.11 -6.08 2.92
C ALA A 134 15.63 -6.05 2.69
N SER A 135 16.10 -6.47 1.50
CA SER A 135 17.53 -6.44 1.14
C SER A 135 18.08 -5.01 1.04
N ARG A 136 17.22 -4.04 0.68
CA ARG A 136 17.53 -2.61 0.72
C ARG A 136 17.40 -1.99 2.12
N GLY A 137 17.01 -2.78 3.13
CA GLY A 137 16.82 -2.31 4.50
C GLY A 137 15.63 -1.39 4.68
N GLU A 138 14.57 -1.49 3.85
CA GLU A 138 13.35 -0.69 3.99
C GLU A 138 12.32 -1.31 4.96
N LEU A 139 12.37 -2.63 5.14
CA LEU A 139 11.48 -3.38 6.03
C LEU A 139 12.17 -4.63 6.57
N THR A 140 11.51 -5.33 7.50
CA THR A 140 11.89 -6.67 7.91
C THR A 140 10.72 -7.64 7.82
N ALA A 141 10.95 -8.80 7.21
CA ALA A 141 10.01 -9.91 7.23
C ALA A 141 10.33 -10.83 8.42
N THR A 142 9.27 -11.31 9.07
CA THR A 142 9.38 -12.10 10.30
C THR A 142 8.37 -13.23 10.34
N GLN A 143 8.75 -14.36 10.94
CA GLN A 143 7.90 -15.52 11.16
C GLN A 143 8.10 -16.00 12.59
N LYS A 144 7.02 -16.11 13.37
CA LYS A 144 7.09 -16.45 14.81
C LYS A 144 8.08 -15.56 15.58
N GLY A 145 8.18 -14.28 15.21
CA GLY A 145 9.08 -13.30 15.82
C GLY A 145 10.51 -13.27 15.26
N MET A 146 10.92 -14.30 14.51
CA MET A 146 12.27 -14.39 13.95
C MET A 146 12.35 -13.77 12.56
N ALA A 147 13.45 -13.09 12.24
CA ALA A 147 13.70 -12.59 10.89
C ALA A 147 13.74 -13.75 9.88
N VAL A 148 13.09 -13.57 8.73
CA VAL A 148 13.09 -14.54 7.63
C VAL A 148 13.20 -13.82 6.29
N GLU A 149 13.70 -14.54 5.29
CA GLU A 149 13.65 -14.09 3.90
C GLU A 149 12.21 -14.30 3.36
N ALA A 150 11.59 -13.24 2.86
CA ALA A 150 10.15 -13.19 2.59
C ALA A 150 9.72 -14.09 1.41
N GLU A 151 10.57 -14.20 0.39
CA GLU A 151 10.33 -14.95 -0.85
C GLU A 151 10.26 -16.45 -0.57
N ASN A 152 11.22 -16.98 0.19
CA ASN A 152 11.37 -18.41 0.44
C ASN A 152 10.70 -18.89 1.75
N ALA A 153 10.23 -17.98 2.61
CA ALA A 153 9.60 -18.35 3.87
C ALA A 153 8.30 -19.14 3.68
N ARG A 154 8.23 -20.33 4.30
CA ARG A 154 7.04 -21.19 4.25
C ARG A 154 6.01 -20.78 5.30
N GLY A 155 4.78 -20.54 4.83
CA GLY A 155 3.64 -20.21 5.68
C GLY A 155 3.50 -18.71 5.97
N PRO A 156 2.70 -18.34 6.98
CA PRO A 156 2.39 -16.94 7.28
C PRO A 156 3.63 -16.16 7.78
N ILE A 157 3.89 -15.04 7.12
CA ILE A 157 4.92 -14.06 7.53
C ILE A 157 4.29 -12.71 7.86
N ARG A 158 5.04 -11.89 8.59
CA ARG A 158 4.70 -10.51 8.97
C ARG A 158 5.78 -9.56 8.47
N LEU A 159 5.38 -8.52 7.76
CA LEU A 159 6.26 -7.43 7.35
C LEU A 159 6.17 -6.30 8.40
N ARG A 160 7.32 -5.74 8.76
CA ARG A 160 7.48 -4.71 9.79
C ARG A 160 8.42 -3.60 9.31
N PRO A 161 8.30 -2.36 9.82
CA PRO A 161 9.31 -1.34 9.60
C PRO A 161 10.63 -1.71 10.28
N VAL A 162 11.77 -1.31 9.69
CA VAL A 162 13.13 -1.57 10.20
C VAL A 162 13.36 -1.06 11.63
N SER A 163 12.70 0.03 12.02
CA SER A 163 12.81 0.63 13.35
C SER A 163 12.27 -0.27 14.46
N SER A 164 11.43 -1.27 14.16
CA SER A 164 10.85 -2.16 15.18
C SER A 164 11.82 -3.22 15.73
N MET A 165 13.06 -3.32 15.22
CA MET A 165 14.07 -4.25 15.75
C MET A 165 15.11 -3.58 16.65
N ARG A 166 15.28 -2.25 16.59
CA ARG A 166 16.29 -1.56 17.41
C ARG A 166 15.97 -1.58 18.91
N GLU A 167 14.71 -1.82 19.28
CA GLU A 167 14.29 -1.88 20.69
C GLU A 167 14.42 -3.28 21.32
N ALA A 168 14.63 -4.34 20.52
CA ALA A 168 14.71 -5.72 21.03
C ALA A 168 16.13 -6.15 21.45
N SER A 169 17.14 -5.28 21.27
CA SER A 169 18.55 -5.60 21.53
C SER A 169 19.17 -4.81 22.69
N SER A 170 18.37 -4.07 23.47
CA SER A 170 18.85 -3.28 24.62
C SER A 170 18.43 -3.85 25.99
N GLY A 171 18.04 -5.12 26.04
CA GLY A 171 17.83 -5.86 27.28
C GLY A 171 18.96 -6.84 27.52
N GLN A 172 20.10 -6.34 28.00
CA GLN A 172 21.13 -7.15 28.65
C GLN A 172 21.58 -6.45 29.92
#